data_AF-A0A511XKX8-F1
#
_entry.id   AF-A0A511XKX8-F1
#
_cell.length_a   1.000
_cell.length_b   1.000
_cell.length_c   1.000
_cell.angle_alpha   90.00
_cell.angle_beta   90.00
_cell.angle_gamma   90.00
#
_symmetry.space_group_name_H-M   'P 1'
#
loop_
_entity.id
_entity.type
_entity.pdbx_description
1 polymer ?
#
loop_
_entity_poly.entity_id
_entity_poly.type
_entity_poly.pdbx_seq_one_letter_code
_entity_poly.pdbx_strand_id
1 'polypeptide(L)' 'MSIYQDVITDALRHEYGGKRNAAKELARRLLKSPHTVRNWLRGTSTPRGEELLRLMVECKPLREKINQFIEENQQCSGE' A
#
# COMPACT_ATOMS: atom_id res chain seq x y z
N MET A 1 -8.66 -8.08 11.38
CA MET A 1 -7.90 -7.24 10.42
C MET A 1 -7.25 -8.20 9.44
N SER A 2 -7.46 -8.04 8.13
CA SER A 2 -6.93 -9.00 7.14
C SER A 2 -5.41 -8.88 7.02
N ILE A 3 -4.68 -10.00 6.90
CA ILE A 3 -3.21 -10.01 6.72
C ILE A 3 -2.80 -9.11 5.54
N TYR A 4 -3.56 -9.15 4.46
CA TYR A 4 -3.36 -8.28 3.29
C TYR A 4 -3.42 -6.77 3.62
N GLN A 5 -4.30 -6.36 4.52
CA GLN A 5 -4.41 -4.95 4.93
C GLN A 5 -3.18 -4.52 5.74
N ASP A 6 -2.67 -5.41 6.59
CA ASP A 6 -1.48 -5.14 7.40
C ASP A 6 -0.24 -4.98 6.52
N VAL A 7 -0.08 -5.87 5.54
CA VAL A 7 1.01 -5.84 4.56
C VAL A 7 0.98 -4.57 3.71
N ILE A 8 -0.19 -4.21 3.19
CA ILE A 8 -0.34 -2.98 2.39
C ILE A 8 -0.02 -1.76 3.27
N THR A 9 -0.48 -1.77 4.51
CA THR A 9 -0.20 -0.69 5.47
C THR A 9 1.29 -0.60 5.79
N ASP A 10 1.97 -1.72 6.02
CA ASP A 10 3.40 -1.77 6.29
C ASP A 10 4.22 -1.31 5.08
N ALA A 11 3.89 -1.80 3.89
CA ALA A 11 4.56 -1.41 2.66
C ALA A 11 4.41 0.10 2.41
N LEU A 12 3.21 0.65 2.62
CA LEU A 12 2.97 2.08 2.54
C LEU A 12 3.73 2.86 3.62
N ARG A 13 3.74 2.41 4.88
CA ARG A 13 4.47 3.10 5.97
C ARG A 13 5.98 3.05 5.77
N HIS A 14 6.51 1.97 5.22
CA HIS A 14 7.94 1.83 4.96
C HIS A 14 8.43 2.83 3.90
N GLU A 15 7.69 2.96 2.79
CA GLU A 15 8.07 3.86 1.70
C GLU A 15 7.69 5.34 1.96
N TYR A 16 6.54 5.56 2.61
CA TYR A 16 5.92 6.87 2.72
C TYR A 16 5.84 7.44 4.14
N GLY A 17 6.05 6.62 5.18
CA GLY A 17 5.93 7.03 6.57
C GLY A 17 6.96 8.08 7.00
N GLY A 18 8.14 8.11 6.35
CA GLY A 18 9.17 9.14 6.59
C GLY A 18 8.92 10.47 5.89
N LYS A 19 7.99 10.53 4.93
CA LYS A 19 7.73 11.72 4.11
C LYS A 19 6.52 12.48 4.66
N ARG A 20 6.75 13.63 5.31
CA ARG A 20 5.68 14.50 5.89
C ARG A 20 4.54 14.82 4.91
N ASN A 21 4.84 14.91 3.61
CA ASN A 21 3.87 15.25 2.57
C ASN A 21 3.43 14.06 1.70
N ALA A 22 3.90 12.84 1.96
CA ALA A 22 3.60 11.71 1.10
C ALA A 22 2.10 11.45 0.93
N ALA A 23 1.31 11.58 1.99
CA ALA A 23 -0.13 11.40 1.90
C ALA A 23 -0.79 12.42 0.94
N LYS A 24 -0.28 13.66 0.87
CA LYS A 24 -0.77 14.69 -0.06
C LYS A 24 -0.30 14.44 -1.49
N GLU A 25 0.94 13.99 -1.66
CA GLU A 25 1.49 13.69 -2.98
C GLU A 25 0.80 12.47 -3.61
N LEU A 26 0.65 11.39 -2.85
CA LEU A 26 -0.11 10.21 -3.25
C LEU A 26 -1.57 10.55 -3.55
N ALA A 27 -2.21 11.33 -2.68
CA ALA A 27 -3.58 11.78 -2.90
C ALA A 27 -3.75 12.53 -4.23
N ARG A 28 -2.80 13.42 -4.57
CA ARG A 28 -2.82 14.15 -5.83
C ARG A 28 -2.66 13.24 -7.04
N ARG A 29 -1.78 12.23 -6.96
CA ARG A 29 -1.51 11.29 -8.05
C ARG A 29 -2.64 10.28 -8.25
N LEU A 30 -3.22 9.80 -7.15
CA LEU A 30 -4.31 8.82 -7.15
C LEU A 30 -5.69 9.45 -7.36
N LEU A 31 -5.77 10.79 -7.45
CA LEU A 31 -7.02 11.55 -7.48
C LEU A 31 -7.92 11.21 -6.29
N LYS A 32 -7.31 11.05 -5.11
CA LYS A 32 -7.99 10.75 -3.84
C LYS A 32 -7.81 11.84 -2.83
N SER A 33 -8.66 11.80 -1.81
CA SER A 33 -8.54 12.68 -0.67
C SER A 33 -7.31 12.32 0.18
N PRO A 34 -6.52 13.30 0.65
CA PRO A 34 -5.40 13.05 1.55
C PRO A 34 -5.83 12.39 2.86
N HIS A 35 -7.08 12.60 3.26
CA HIS A 35 -7.68 11.90 4.40
C HIS A 35 -7.78 10.38 4.16
N THR A 36 -8.19 9.96 2.96
CA THR A 36 -8.29 8.53 2.58
C THR A 36 -6.91 7.87 2.60
N VAL A 37 -5.91 8.50 1.98
CA VAL A 37 -4.52 7.99 1.98
C VAL A 37 -3.95 7.93 3.40
N ARG A 38 -4.25 8.93 4.24
CA ARG A 38 -3.86 8.91 5.65
C ARG A 38 -4.52 7.76 6.42
N ASN A 39 -5.77 7.42 6.13
CA ASN A 39 -6.42 6.24 6.72
C ASN A 39 -5.75 4.93 6.28
N TRP A 40 -5.28 4.85 5.04
CA TRP A 40 -4.49 3.70 4.57
C TRP A 40 -3.16 3.58 5.32
N LEU A 41 -2.43 4.70 5.48
CA LEU A 41 -1.18 4.73 6.25
C LEU A 41 -1.38 4.41 7.74
N ARG A 42 -2.57 4.67 8.29
CA ARG A 42 -2.93 4.31 9.66
C ARG A 42 -3.51 2.89 9.78
N GLY A 43 -3.70 2.18 8.68
CA GLY A 43 -4.37 0.88 8.65
C GLY A 43 -5.85 0.94 9.02
N THR A 44 -6.47 2.12 9.06
CA THR A 44 -7.90 2.31 9.40
C THR A 44 -8.82 1.96 8.23
N SER A 45 -8.30 2.01 7.00
CA SER A 45 -9.02 1.62 5.80
C SER A 45 -8.07 0.96 4.81
N THR A 46 -8.61 0.14 3.92
CA THR A 46 -7.84 -0.55 2.89
C THR A 46 -8.08 0.10 1.53
N PRO A 47 -7.06 0.27 0.68
CA PRO A 47 -7.28 0.62 -0.72
C PRO A 47 -8.08 -0.50 -1.40
N ARG A 48 -9.01 -0.13 -2.29
CA ARG A 48 -9.73 -1.10 -3.13
C ARG A 48 -8.81 -1.63 -4.23
N GLY A 49 -9.21 -2.68 -4.93
CA GLY A 49 -8.42 -3.29 -6.00
C GLY A 49 -7.92 -2.30 -7.06
N GLU A 50 -8.78 -1.38 -7.52
CA GLU A 50 -8.38 -0.33 -8.47
C GLU A 50 -7.33 0.64 -7.87
N GLU A 51 -7.49 1.01 -6.59
CA GLU A 51 -6.57 1.92 -5.91
C GLU A 51 -5.22 1.28 -5.66
N LEU A 52 -5.22 -0.02 -5.35
CA LEU A 52 -4.01 -0.80 -5.17
C LEU A 52 -3.24 -0.90 -6.49
N LEU A 53 -3.93 -1.17 -7.60
CA LEU A 53 -3.31 -1.18 -8.92
C LEU A 53 -2.68 0.18 -9.26
N ARG A 54 -3.40 1.29 -9.02
CA ARG A 54 -2.86 2.64 -9.23
C ARG A 54 -1.64 2.91 -8.34
N LEU A 55 -1.69 2.48 -7.07
CA LEU A 55 -0.56 2.58 -6.15
C LEU A 55 0.66 1.80 -6.65
N MET A 56 0.47 0.61 -7.19
CA MET A 56 1.54 -0.23 -7.75
C MET A 56 2.12 0.35 -9.05
N VAL A 57 1.31 1.02 -9.86
CA VAL A 57 1.77 1.72 -11.08
C VAL A 57 2.59 2.96 -10.72
N GLU A 58 2.09 3.78 -9.79
CA GLU A 58 2.74 5.03 -9.40
C GLU A 58 3.98 4.83 -8.54
N CYS A 59 4.04 3.72 -7.79
CA CYS A 59 5.11 3.44 -6.85
C CYS A 59 5.74 2.07 -7.12
N LYS A 60 6.78 2.08 -7.94
CA LYS A 60 7.61 0.90 -8.22
C LYS A 60 8.13 0.20 -6.95
N PRO A 61 8.73 0.89 -5.96
CA PRO A 61 9.24 0.19 -4.77
C PRO A 61 8.14 -0.40 -3.89
N LEU A 62 6.98 0.26 -3.82
CA LEU A 62 5.80 -0.32 -3.15
C LEU A 62 5.33 -1.60 -3.85
N ARG A 63 5.29 -1.59 -5.19
CA ARG A 63 4.94 -2.75 -6.00
C ARG A 63 5.89 -3.91 -5.77
N GLU A 64 7.19 -3.66 -5.75
CA GLU A 64 8.19 -4.72 -5.51
C GLU A 64 8.04 -5.32 -4.13
N LYS A 65 7.82 -4.51 -3.10
CA LYS A 65 7.60 -5.01 -1.74
C LYS A 65 6.31 -5.83 -1.62
N ILE A 66 5.23 -5.43 -2.31
CA ILE A 66 3.98 -6.20 -2.36
C ILE A 66 4.18 -7.51 -3.12
N ASN A 67 4.88 -7.49 -4.26
CA ASN A 67 5.17 -8.69 -5.04
C ASN A 67 6.02 -9.68 -4.26
N GLN A 68 7.07 -9.20 -3.59
CA GLN A 68 7.91 -10.03 -2.72
C GLN A 68 7.08 -10.71 -1.63
N PHE A 69 6.17 -9.97 -0.98
CA PHE A 69 5.26 -10.56 -0.01
C PHE A 69 4.37 -11.65 -0.63
N ILE A 70 3.85 -11.43 -1.84
CA ILE A 70 3.02 -12.43 -2.56
C ILE A 70 3.85 -13.68 -2.86
N GLU A 71 5.07 -13.53 -3.36
CA GLU A 71 5.97 -14.64 -3.67
C GLU A 71 6.30 -15.45 -2.42
N GLU A 72 6.66 -14.77 -1.31
CA GLU A 72 6.93 -15.42 -0.02
C GLU A 72 5.71 -16.16 0.53
N ASN A 73 4.49 -15.65 0.33
CA ASN A 73 3.27 -16.29 0.81
C ASN A 73 2.73 -17.36 -0.15
N GLN A 74 3.05 -17.28 -1.45
CA GLN A 74 2.76 -18.35 -2.41
C GLN A 74 3.61 -19.60 -2.15
N GLN A 75 4.81 -19.44 -1.59
CA GLN A 75 5.69 -20.55 -1.23
C GLN A 75 5.23 -21.38 -0.02
N CYS A 76 4.23 -20.96 0.75
CA CYS A 76 3.70 -21.72 1.90
C CYS A 76 2.38 -22.48 1.65
N SER A 77 1.89 -22.55 0.41
CA SER A 77 0.66 -23.29 0.07
C SER A 77 0.92 -24.43 -0.92
N GLY A 78 1.97 -25.20 -0.65
CA GLY A 78 2.39 -26.35 -1.45
C GLY A 78 3.02 -27.44 -0.60
N GLU A 79 2.30 -27.93 0.42
CA GLU A 79 2.57 -29.19 1.13
C GLU A 79 1.25 -29.96 1.32
#